data_AF-A0A6J8ATB6-F1
#
_entry.id   AF-A0A6J8ATB6-F1
#
_cell.length_a   1.000
_cell.length_b   1.000
_cell.length_c   1.000
_cell.angle_alpha   90.00
_cell.angle_beta   90.00
_cell.angle_gamma   90.00
#
_symmetry.space_group_name_H-M   'P 1'
#
loop_
_entity.id
_entity.type
_entity.pdbx_description
1 polymer ?
#
loop_
_entity_poly.entity_id
_entity_poly.type
_entity_poly.pdbx_seq_one_letter_code
_entity_poly.pdbx_strand_id
1 'polypeptide(L)'
;MTSFTSGSRKKQVRFQPKDDMVLLREVLAKNPFQNKSAWNEIALSVADTRSNLQVDARRVRERTHLLIDQHKKSNAESLKSSGIDEEYGEKETLLDEILSLVEDEEKQKEKQKEKKETEENRRKDIRKRAMENLTPKKGDDDSNDATPSKRNSSGNIVEYLKEKNDAEMMYKRQELEVRKQQLQLEEEKFKLEKQERIQKLENDKQEKILMFELLKKREAIFQINKYNK
;
A
#
# COMPACT_ATOMS: atom_id res chain seq x y z
N MET A 1 -4.51 -43.32 -32.08
CA MET A 1 -4.90 -43.59 -30.68
C MET A 1 -4.29 -42.50 -29.79
N THR A 2 -5.05 -41.47 -29.45
CA THR A 2 -4.62 -40.43 -28.50
C THR A 2 -5.09 -40.85 -27.11
N SER A 3 -4.20 -41.47 -26.34
CA SER A 3 -4.44 -41.85 -24.95
C SER A 3 -4.59 -40.59 -24.09
N PHE A 4 -5.83 -40.30 -23.69
CA PHE A 4 -6.15 -39.32 -22.66
C PHE A 4 -5.62 -39.85 -21.32
N THR A 5 -4.50 -39.30 -20.85
CA THR A 5 -4.01 -39.59 -19.50
C THR A 5 -4.98 -38.95 -18.50
N SER A 6 -5.75 -39.77 -17.81
CA SER A 6 -6.64 -39.34 -16.73
C SER A 6 -5.81 -38.69 -15.62
N GLY A 7 -5.87 -37.36 -15.52
CA GLY A 7 -5.25 -36.62 -14.43
C GLY A 7 -5.97 -36.93 -13.11
N SER A 8 -5.36 -37.78 -12.29
CA SER A 8 -5.76 -37.94 -10.88
C SER A 8 -5.81 -36.55 -10.20
N ARG A 9 -6.92 -36.24 -9.51
CA ARG A 9 -7.03 -34.98 -8.77
C ARG A 9 -5.93 -34.94 -7.72
N LYS A 10 -5.09 -33.90 -7.78
CA LYS A 10 -4.05 -33.67 -6.77
C LYS A 10 -4.71 -33.62 -5.39
N LYS A 11 -4.17 -34.37 -4.43
CA LYS A 11 -4.69 -34.41 -3.05
C LYS A 11 -4.65 -33.02 -2.43
N GLN A 12 -5.62 -32.73 -1.55
CA GLN A 12 -5.62 -31.51 -0.75
C GLN A 12 -4.42 -31.54 0.19
N VAL A 13 -3.67 -30.44 0.24
CA VAL A 13 -2.49 -30.30 1.08
C VAL A 13 -2.88 -29.53 2.34
N ARG A 14 -2.47 -30.03 3.51
CA ARG A 14 -2.69 -29.37 4.80
C ARG A 14 -1.37 -28.92 5.39
N PHE A 15 -1.08 -27.62 5.28
CA PHE A 15 0.07 -26.99 5.93
C PHE A 15 -0.04 -27.06 7.46
N GLN A 16 1.07 -27.39 8.10
CA GLN A 16 1.24 -27.31 9.56
C GLN A 16 2.02 -26.04 9.92
N PRO A 17 1.96 -25.58 11.17
CA PRO A 17 2.72 -24.40 11.61
C PRO A 17 4.22 -24.50 11.29
N LYS A 18 4.82 -25.69 11.42
CA LYS A 18 6.24 -25.90 11.05
C LYS A 18 6.50 -25.72 9.55
N ASP A 19 5.57 -26.14 8.69
CA ASP A 19 5.68 -25.94 7.24
C ASP A 19 5.62 -24.44 6.91
N ASP A 20 4.76 -23.69 7.60
CA ASP A 20 4.64 -22.24 7.42
C ASP A 20 5.93 -21.51 7.83
N MET A 21 6.57 -21.91 8.94
CA MET A 21 7.85 -21.32 9.36
C MET A 21 8.95 -21.51 8.30
N VAL A 22 9.09 -22.72 7.77
CA VAL A 22 10.05 -23.00 6.69
C VAL A 22 9.70 -22.20 5.44
N LEU A 23 8.42 -22.18 5.05
CA LEU A 23 7.93 -21.41 3.91
C LEU A 23 8.27 -19.92 4.01
N LEU A 24 7.98 -19.29 5.15
CA LEU A 24 8.20 -17.85 5.33
C LEU A 24 9.70 -17.50 5.32
N ARG A 25 10.55 -18.31 5.99
CA ARG A 25 12.00 -18.13 5.94
C ARG A 25 12.57 -18.27 4.52
N GLU A 26 12.10 -19.25 3.76
CA GLU A 26 12.52 -19.45 2.37
C GLU A 26 12.05 -18.32 1.44
N VAL A 27 10.85 -17.78 1.67
CA VAL A 27 10.32 -16.61 0.94
C VAL A 27 11.19 -15.38 1.18
N LEU A 28 11.59 -15.12 2.43
CA LEU A 28 12.49 -14.02 2.73
C LEU A 28 13.86 -14.21 2.08
N ALA A 29 14.44 -15.41 2.21
CA ALA A 29 15.77 -15.70 1.68
C ALA A 29 15.87 -15.58 0.15
N LYS A 30 14.84 -16.02 -0.58
CA LYS A 30 14.85 -16.07 -2.06
C LYS A 30 14.12 -14.91 -2.73
N ASN A 31 13.36 -14.12 -1.98
CA ASN A 31 12.53 -13.00 -2.43
C ASN A 31 11.82 -13.27 -3.78
N PRO A 32 10.76 -14.09 -3.78
CA PRO A 32 10.08 -14.48 -5.00
C PRO A 32 9.15 -13.38 -5.59
N PHE A 33 9.06 -12.22 -4.93
CA PHE A 33 8.31 -11.06 -5.41
C PHE A 33 9.08 -10.31 -6.50
N GLN A 34 10.41 -10.21 -6.34
CA GLN A 34 11.32 -9.72 -7.37
C GLN A 34 11.60 -10.80 -8.43
N ASN A 35 11.88 -12.04 -8.01
CA ASN A 35 12.13 -13.14 -8.93
C ASN A 35 11.04 -14.23 -8.86
N LYS A 36 10.06 -14.14 -9.76
CA LYS A 36 8.93 -15.10 -9.82
C LYS A 36 9.35 -16.57 -10.02
N SER A 37 10.54 -16.85 -10.56
CA SER A 37 11.01 -18.22 -10.74
C SER A 37 11.38 -18.90 -9.42
N ALA A 38 11.74 -18.12 -8.40
CA ALA A 38 12.14 -18.61 -7.08
C ALA A 38 11.03 -19.38 -6.36
N TRP A 39 9.75 -19.18 -6.72
CA TRP A 39 8.64 -19.98 -6.19
C TRP A 39 8.81 -21.49 -6.41
N ASN A 40 9.50 -21.91 -7.48
CA ASN A 40 9.77 -23.32 -7.72
C ASN A 40 10.80 -23.87 -6.72
N GLU A 41 11.88 -23.13 -6.47
CA GLU A 41 12.90 -23.53 -5.50
C GLU A 41 12.36 -23.53 -4.07
N ILE A 42 11.51 -22.56 -3.72
CA ILE A 42 10.81 -22.53 -2.43
C ILE A 42 9.92 -23.76 -2.27
N ALA A 43 9.21 -24.16 -3.33
CA ALA A 43 8.35 -25.34 -3.28
C ALA A 43 9.14 -26.63 -3.02
N LEU A 44 10.36 -26.75 -3.58
CA LEU A 44 11.25 -27.88 -3.32
C LEU A 44 11.69 -27.90 -1.84
N SER A 45 12.20 -26.77 -1.32
CA SER A 45 12.61 -26.67 0.09
C SER A 45 11.47 -27.02 1.04
N VAL A 46 10.25 -26.53 0.78
CA VAL A 46 9.09 -26.80 1.62
C VAL A 46 8.67 -28.27 1.52
N ALA A 47 8.67 -28.87 0.34
CA ALA A 47 8.35 -30.30 0.16
C ALA A 47 9.29 -31.22 0.97
N ASP A 48 10.56 -30.85 1.09
CA ASP A 48 11.56 -31.61 1.85
C ASP A 48 11.37 -31.54 3.38
N THR A 49 10.49 -30.65 3.87
CA THR A 49 10.22 -30.51 5.32
C THR A 49 9.63 -31.78 5.93
N ARG A 50 8.84 -32.55 5.15
CA ARG A 50 8.33 -33.86 5.58
C ARG A 50 7.88 -34.73 4.40
N SER A 51 8.05 -36.04 4.56
CA SER A 51 7.87 -37.08 3.53
C SER A 51 6.52 -37.10 2.79
N ASN A 52 5.44 -36.57 3.39
CA ASN A 52 4.10 -36.61 2.80
C ASN A 52 3.61 -35.23 2.28
N LEU A 53 4.47 -34.21 2.22
CA LEU A 53 4.10 -32.87 1.78
C LEU A 53 4.32 -32.69 0.28
N GLN A 54 3.24 -32.80 -0.50
CA GLN A 54 3.29 -32.59 -1.95
C GLN A 54 2.86 -31.17 -2.32
N VAL A 55 3.81 -30.26 -2.47
CA VAL A 55 3.55 -28.86 -2.84
C VAL A 55 4.21 -28.49 -4.17
N ASP A 56 3.56 -27.61 -4.92
CA ASP A 56 4.11 -26.97 -6.12
C ASP A 56 4.20 -25.45 -5.91
N ALA A 57 4.94 -24.75 -6.79
CA ALA A 57 5.15 -23.30 -6.74
C ALA A 57 3.84 -22.51 -6.56
N ARG A 58 2.76 -22.99 -7.15
CA ARG A 58 1.43 -22.39 -7.00
C ARG A 58 0.93 -22.49 -5.56
N ARG A 59 0.96 -23.68 -4.95
CA ARG A 59 0.49 -23.91 -3.58
C ARG A 59 1.27 -23.12 -2.55
N VAL A 60 2.60 -23.10 -2.64
CA VAL A 60 3.42 -22.32 -1.68
C VAL A 60 3.13 -20.83 -1.80
N ARG A 61 2.98 -20.32 -3.03
CA ARG A 61 2.59 -18.93 -3.25
C ARG A 61 1.21 -18.60 -2.70
N GLU A 62 0.21 -19.43 -2.99
CA GLU A 62 -1.16 -19.25 -2.46
C GLU A 62 -1.17 -19.30 -0.94
N ARG A 63 -0.39 -20.22 -0.33
CA ARG A 63 -0.24 -20.30 1.13
C ARG A 63 0.42 -19.04 1.70
N THR A 64 1.49 -18.54 1.09
CA THR A 64 2.15 -17.30 1.54
C THR A 64 1.19 -16.11 1.52
N HIS A 65 0.43 -15.91 0.43
CA HIS A 65 -0.54 -14.81 0.37
C HIS A 65 -1.66 -14.99 1.40
N LEU A 66 -2.15 -16.20 1.62
CA LEU A 66 -3.13 -16.46 2.67
C LEU A 66 -2.60 -16.09 4.06
N LEU A 67 -1.34 -16.42 4.37
CA LEU A 67 -0.72 -16.05 5.64
C LEU A 67 -0.56 -14.53 5.78
N ILE A 68 -0.17 -13.85 4.70
CA ILE A 68 -0.09 -12.39 4.66
C ILE A 68 -1.47 -11.75 4.92
N ASP A 69 -2.52 -12.23 4.25
CA ASP A 69 -3.88 -11.69 4.40
C ASP A 69 -4.41 -11.90 5.83
N GLN A 70 -4.14 -13.08 6.40
CA GLN A 70 -4.47 -13.39 7.80
C GLN A 70 -3.75 -12.45 8.76
N HIS A 71 -2.47 -12.20 8.55
CA HIS A 71 -1.65 -11.29 9.36
C HIS A 71 -2.16 -9.85 9.32
N LYS A 72 -2.41 -9.33 8.11
CA LYS A 72 -3.01 -7.99 7.93
C LYS A 72 -4.33 -7.85 8.69
N LYS A 73 -5.17 -8.90 8.63
CA LYS A 73 -6.44 -8.93 9.34
C LYS A 73 -6.25 -8.96 10.87
N SER A 74 -5.33 -9.80 11.36
CA SER A 74 -5.00 -9.90 12.79
C SER A 74 -4.52 -8.56 13.31
N ASN A 75 -3.53 -7.93 12.66
CA ASN A 75 -3.01 -6.62 13.06
C ASN A 75 -4.09 -5.54 13.08
N ALA A 76 -5.02 -5.56 12.11
CA ALA A 76 -6.14 -4.62 12.06
C ALA A 76 -7.19 -4.88 13.16
N GLU A 77 -7.36 -6.13 13.60
CA GLU A 77 -8.23 -6.48 14.72
C GLU A 77 -7.57 -6.09 16.04
N SER A 78 -6.30 -6.44 16.26
CA SER A 78 -5.53 -6.08 17.46
C SER A 78 -5.47 -4.56 17.68
N LEU A 79 -5.34 -3.77 16.60
CA LEU A 79 -5.38 -2.30 16.69
C LEU A 79 -6.75 -1.76 17.14
N LYS A 80 -7.85 -2.46 16.82
CA LYS A 80 -9.22 -2.08 17.21
C LYS A 80 -9.53 -2.51 18.64
N SER A 81 -9.08 -3.69 19.05
CA SER A 81 -9.21 -4.19 20.42
C SER A 81 -8.01 -3.74 21.26
N SER A 82 -7.97 -2.44 21.56
CA SER A 82 -7.02 -1.85 22.52
C SER A 82 -7.13 -2.56 23.87
N GLY A 83 -6.19 -3.47 24.16
CA GLY A 83 -6.04 -4.05 25.51
C GLY A 83 -5.76 -5.56 25.61
N ILE A 84 -5.65 -6.31 24.50
CA ILE A 84 -5.22 -7.71 24.55
C ILE A 84 -3.82 -7.81 23.94
N ASP A 85 -2.83 -8.06 24.79
CA ASP A 85 -1.45 -8.31 24.42
C ASP A 85 -1.37 -9.76 23.89
N GLU A 86 -1.54 -9.94 22.59
CA GLU A 86 -1.20 -11.21 21.93
C GLU A 86 0.32 -11.30 21.81
N GLU A 87 0.88 -12.45 22.22
CA GLU A 87 2.33 -12.69 22.17
C GLU A 87 2.82 -12.63 20.71
N TYR A 88 3.49 -11.54 20.37
CA TYR A 88 4.11 -11.33 19.07
C TYR A 88 5.30 -12.28 18.89
N GLY A 89 5.14 -13.27 18.02
CA GLY A 89 6.10 -14.36 17.83
C GLY A 89 7.01 -14.20 16.63
N GLU A 90 7.87 -15.21 16.42
CA GLU A 90 8.78 -15.26 15.27
C GLU A 90 8.02 -15.21 13.94
N LYS A 91 6.86 -15.87 13.87
CA LYS A 91 6.06 -15.96 12.64
C LYS A 91 5.57 -14.57 12.20
N GLU A 92 5.14 -13.76 13.16
CA GLU A 92 4.66 -12.40 12.96
C GLU A 92 5.79 -11.50 12.46
N THR A 93 6.99 -11.61 13.06
CA THR A 93 8.21 -10.94 12.55
C THR A 93 8.51 -11.28 11.09
N LEU A 94 8.49 -12.56 10.74
CA LEU A 94 8.74 -12.98 9.36
C LEU A 94 7.68 -12.43 8.39
N LEU A 95 6.42 -12.34 8.84
CA LEU A 95 5.32 -11.81 8.02
C LEU A 95 5.44 -10.29 7.82
N ASP A 96 5.84 -9.54 8.84
CA ASP A 96 6.13 -8.11 8.73
C ASP A 96 7.29 -7.82 7.77
N GLU A 97 8.37 -8.60 7.83
CA GLU A 97 9.48 -8.48 6.88
C GLU A 97 9.02 -8.81 5.44
N ILE A 98 8.21 -9.86 5.26
CA ILE A 98 7.65 -10.22 3.95
C ILE A 98 6.72 -9.11 3.43
N LEU A 99 5.93 -8.48 4.29
CA LEU A 99 5.09 -7.34 3.92
C LEU A 99 5.94 -6.18 3.37
N SER A 100 7.06 -5.87 4.04
CA SER A 100 8.01 -4.86 3.55
C SER A 100 8.52 -5.21 2.15
N LEU A 101 8.87 -6.47 1.88
CA LEU A 101 9.31 -6.89 0.54
C LEU A 101 8.23 -6.72 -0.53
N VAL A 102 6.97 -6.99 -0.18
CA VAL A 102 5.83 -6.81 -1.11
C VAL A 102 5.65 -5.33 -1.45
N GLU A 103 5.66 -4.46 -0.44
CA GLU A 103 5.53 -3.02 -0.64
C GLU A 103 6.67 -2.43 -1.48
N ASP A 104 7.90 -2.87 -1.23
CA ASP A 104 9.07 -2.41 -1.98
C ASP A 104 8.97 -2.79 -3.46
N GLU A 105 8.51 -4.02 -3.75
CA GLU A 105 8.28 -4.49 -5.11
C GLU A 105 7.13 -3.73 -5.80
N GLU A 106 6.07 -3.38 -5.07
CA GLU A 106 4.97 -2.53 -5.59
C GLU A 106 5.48 -1.12 -5.93
N LYS A 107 6.21 -0.48 -5.02
CA LYS A 107 6.86 0.83 -5.25
C LYS A 107 7.81 0.80 -6.44
N GLN A 108 8.56 -0.29 -6.64
CA GLN A 108 9.43 -0.45 -7.81
C GLN A 108 8.63 -0.58 -9.11
N LYS A 109 7.53 -1.35 -9.11
CA LYS A 109 6.65 -1.48 -10.28
C LYS A 109 6.01 -0.15 -10.66
N GLU A 110 5.58 0.65 -9.70
CA GLU A 110 5.03 1.99 -9.93
C GLU A 110 6.06 2.92 -10.58
N LYS A 111 7.28 3.00 -10.02
CA LYS A 111 8.38 3.78 -10.61
C LYS A 111 8.73 3.33 -12.03
N GLN A 112 8.67 2.03 -12.32
CA GLN A 112 8.90 1.52 -13.67
C GLN A 112 7.78 1.89 -14.64
N LYS A 113 6.52 1.87 -14.19
CA LYS A 113 5.36 2.30 -15.01
C LYS A 113 5.45 3.78 -15.33
N GLU A 114 5.73 4.62 -14.34
CA GLU A 114 5.89 6.08 -14.52
C GLU A 114 7.02 6.40 -15.51
N LYS A 115 8.17 5.73 -15.40
CA LYS A 115 9.28 5.86 -16.36
C LYS A 115 8.91 5.46 -17.79
N LYS A 116 8.12 4.40 -17.95
CA LYS A 116 7.65 3.96 -19.28
C LYS A 116 6.66 4.97 -19.88
N GLU A 117 5.74 5.46 -19.07
CA GLU A 117 4.73 6.43 -19.50
C GLU A 117 5.35 7.78 -19.88
N THR A 118 6.28 8.29 -19.06
CA THR A 118 7.03 9.52 -19.35
C THR A 118 7.85 9.40 -20.65
N GLU A 119 8.52 8.27 -20.87
CA GLU A 119 9.25 8.02 -22.12
C GLU A 119 8.31 7.89 -23.34
N GLU A 120 7.16 7.23 -23.18
CA GLU A 120 6.16 7.14 -24.25
C GLU A 120 5.60 8.52 -24.61
N ASN A 121 5.27 9.34 -23.61
CA ASN A 121 4.82 10.72 -23.81
C ASN A 121 5.88 11.57 -24.49
N ARG A 122 7.15 11.44 -24.06
CA ARG A 122 8.28 12.11 -24.73
C ARG A 122 8.40 11.71 -26.20
N ARG A 123 8.24 10.43 -26.53
CA ARG A 123 8.26 9.93 -27.92
C ARG A 123 7.10 10.48 -28.75
N LYS A 124 5.90 10.56 -28.17
CA LYS A 124 4.72 11.16 -28.81
C LYS A 124 4.95 12.65 -29.10
N ASP A 125 5.51 13.38 -28.15
CA ASP A 125 5.86 14.80 -28.30
C ASP A 125 6.89 15.04 -29.40
N ILE A 126 7.95 14.24 -29.46
CA ILE A 126 8.95 14.34 -30.54
C ILE A 126 8.30 14.10 -31.91
N ARG A 127 7.46 13.07 -32.03
CA ARG A 127 6.73 12.77 -33.27
C ARG A 127 5.81 13.93 -33.66
N LYS A 128 5.07 14.49 -32.70
CA LYS A 128 4.18 15.63 -32.92
C LYS A 128 4.94 16.85 -33.45
N ARG A 129 6.05 17.22 -32.81
CA ARG A 129 6.90 18.36 -33.23
C ARG A 129 7.51 18.16 -34.62
N ALA A 130 7.92 16.92 -34.95
CA ALA A 130 8.43 16.61 -36.28
C ALA A 130 7.35 16.75 -37.36
N MET A 131 6.10 16.33 -37.08
CA MET A 131 4.98 16.49 -38.00
C MET A 131 4.54 17.94 -38.16
N GLU A 132 4.60 18.76 -37.10
CA GLU A 132 4.32 20.20 -37.16
C GLU A 132 5.32 20.93 -38.08
N ASN A 133 6.60 20.56 -38.06
CA ASN A 133 7.63 21.16 -38.92
C ASN A 133 7.57 20.72 -40.40
N LEU A 134 6.82 19.65 -40.72
CA LEU A 134 6.59 19.19 -42.09
C LEU A 134 5.36 19.83 -42.74
N THR A 135 4.53 20.55 -41.97
CA THR A 135 3.49 21.39 -42.55
C THR A 135 4.14 22.65 -43.11
N PRO A 136 4.03 22.96 -44.41
CA PRO A 136 4.59 24.18 -44.95
C PRO A 136 3.94 25.36 -44.24
N LYS A 137 4.72 26.15 -43.52
CA LYS A 137 4.32 27.51 -43.16
C LYS A 137 4.10 28.21 -44.49
N LYS A 138 2.83 28.41 -44.86
CA LYS A 138 2.43 29.12 -46.07
C LYS A 138 3.15 30.47 -46.02
N GLY A 139 4.17 30.62 -46.85
CA GLY A 139 4.87 31.87 -47.03
C GLY A 139 3.87 32.89 -47.53
N ASP A 140 3.91 34.09 -46.97
CA ASP A 140 3.36 35.26 -47.60
C ASP A 140 4.12 35.44 -48.92
N ASP A 141 3.46 35.12 -50.04
CA ASP A 141 3.87 35.60 -51.35
C ASP A 141 2.66 36.27 -52.00
N ASP A 142 2.92 37.51 -52.41
CA ASP A 142 2.01 38.51 -52.92
C ASP A 142 1.70 38.19 -54.39
N SER A 143 0.48 37.76 -54.68
CA SER A 143 -0.10 37.92 -56.01
C SER A 143 -1.61 37.74 -55.99
N ASN A 144 -2.27 38.82 -56.42
CA ASN A 144 -3.70 38.95 -56.64
C ASN A 144 -4.26 37.81 -57.51
N ASP A 145 -5.20 37.03 -56.96
CA ASP A 145 -6.44 36.68 -57.66
C ASP A 145 -7.53 36.25 -56.68
N ALA A 146 -8.75 36.66 -56.97
CA ALA A 146 -9.89 36.67 -56.06
C ALA A 146 -10.60 35.31 -55.98
N THR A 147 -10.74 34.73 -54.77
CA THR A 147 -11.89 33.89 -54.40
C THR A 147 -12.19 34.02 -52.89
N PRO A 148 -13.46 34.23 -52.46
CA PRO A 148 -13.80 34.35 -51.04
C PRO A 148 -14.07 32.97 -50.44
N SER A 149 -13.03 32.25 -50.00
CA SER A 149 -13.19 30.98 -49.28
C SER A 149 -13.07 31.15 -47.77
N LYS A 150 -14.23 31.40 -47.15
CA LYS A 150 -14.67 31.09 -45.78
C LYS A 150 -13.57 30.77 -44.75
N ARG A 151 -12.96 31.82 -44.20
CA ARG A 151 -12.04 31.76 -43.03
C ARG A 151 -12.81 31.69 -41.70
N ASN A 152 -13.58 30.63 -41.44
CA ASN A 152 -14.32 30.48 -40.17
C ASN A 152 -13.98 29.22 -39.34
N SER A 153 -12.89 28.51 -39.63
CA SER A 153 -12.55 27.25 -38.92
C SER A 153 -11.43 27.36 -37.89
N SER A 154 -10.61 28.43 -37.93
CA SER A 154 -9.47 28.60 -37.02
C SER A 154 -9.84 29.19 -35.66
N GLY A 155 -10.92 29.96 -35.58
CA GLY A 155 -11.44 30.48 -34.30
C GLY A 155 -11.97 29.37 -33.40
N ASN A 156 -12.70 28.42 -34.00
CA ASN A 156 -13.34 27.30 -33.30
C ASN A 156 -12.31 26.32 -32.69
N ILE A 157 -11.18 26.07 -33.38
CA ILE A 157 -10.11 25.21 -32.83
C ILE A 157 -9.36 25.89 -31.67
N VAL A 158 -9.14 27.21 -31.74
CA VAL A 158 -8.44 27.97 -30.70
C VAL A 158 -9.33 28.13 -29.46
N GLU A 159 -10.63 28.32 -29.65
CA GLU A 159 -11.63 28.35 -28.60
C GLU A 159 -11.72 27.01 -27.87
N TYR A 160 -11.81 25.89 -28.62
CA TYR A 160 -11.77 24.54 -28.05
C TYR A 160 -10.47 24.27 -27.25
N LEU A 161 -9.31 24.73 -27.74
CA LEU A 161 -8.04 24.57 -27.04
C LEU A 161 -7.97 25.40 -25.76
N LYS A 162 -8.57 26.60 -25.75
CA LYS A 162 -8.69 27.42 -24.53
C LYS A 162 -9.63 26.78 -23.52
N GLU A 163 -10.83 26.38 -23.93
CA GLU A 163 -11.80 25.71 -23.06
C GLU A 163 -11.22 24.43 -22.45
N LYS A 164 -10.50 23.64 -23.25
CA LYS A 164 -9.84 22.42 -22.74
C LYS A 164 -8.76 22.73 -21.71
N ASN A 165 -7.95 23.77 -21.94
CA ASN A 165 -6.91 24.20 -21.01
C ASN A 165 -7.52 24.78 -19.73
N ASP A 166 -8.60 25.57 -19.84
CA ASP A 166 -9.31 26.14 -18.70
C ASP A 166 -9.97 25.03 -17.86
N ALA A 167 -10.56 24.02 -18.51
CA ALA A 167 -11.09 22.84 -17.84
C ALA A 167 -9.98 22.07 -17.11
N GLU A 168 -8.84 21.81 -17.76
CA GLU A 168 -7.70 21.13 -17.15
C GLU A 168 -7.14 21.90 -15.94
N MET A 169 -7.03 23.23 -16.05
CA MET A 169 -6.63 24.10 -14.95
C MET A 169 -7.64 24.10 -13.79
N MET A 170 -8.93 24.03 -14.10
CA MET A 170 -9.99 23.97 -13.10
C MET A 170 -9.98 22.63 -12.34
N TYR A 171 -9.81 21.51 -13.06
CA TYR A 171 -9.63 20.18 -12.44
C TYR A 171 -8.40 20.17 -11.53
N LYS A 172 -7.28 20.72 -12.01
CA LYS A 172 -6.04 20.79 -11.22
C LYS A 172 -6.18 21.64 -9.96
N ARG A 173 -6.94 22.74 -10.04
CA ARG A 173 -7.27 23.56 -8.85
C ARG A 173 -8.14 22.77 -7.86
N GLN A 174 -9.17 22.08 -8.33
CA GLN A 174 -10.03 21.26 -7.47
C GLN A 174 -9.24 20.14 -6.78
N GLU A 175 -8.37 19.45 -7.51
CA GLU A 175 -7.51 18.41 -6.95
C GLU A 175 -6.58 18.95 -5.87
N LEU A 176 -5.93 20.10 -6.12
CA LEU A 176 -5.08 20.76 -5.14
C LEU A 176 -5.86 21.20 -3.89
N GLU A 177 -7.09 21.67 -4.05
CA GLU A 177 -7.93 22.07 -2.92
C GLU A 177 -8.33 20.86 -2.07
N VAL A 178 -8.75 19.75 -2.71
CA VAL A 178 -9.05 18.50 -2.01
C VAL A 178 -7.83 17.98 -1.25
N ARG A 179 -6.64 18.02 -1.88
CA ARG A 179 -5.39 17.61 -1.24
C ARG A 179 -5.06 18.49 -0.03
N LYS A 180 -5.27 19.80 -0.14
CA LYS A 180 -5.07 20.74 0.97
C LYS A 180 -6.03 20.48 2.12
N GLN A 181 -7.30 20.21 1.82
CA GLN A 181 -8.30 19.84 2.83
C GLN A 181 -7.96 18.51 3.53
N GLN A 182 -7.49 17.51 2.78
CA GLN A 182 -7.03 16.24 3.36
C GLN A 182 -5.86 16.45 4.33
N LEU A 183 -4.86 17.24 3.95
CA LEU A 183 -3.73 17.57 4.81
C LEU A 183 -4.17 18.32 6.08
N GLN A 184 -5.11 19.26 5.96
CA GLN A 184 -5.65 19.98 7.11
C GLN A 184 -6.39 19.05 8.09
N LEU A 185 -7.23 18.15 7.56
CA LEU A 185 -7.93 17.15 8.39
C LEU A 185 -6.96 16.21 9.08
N GLU A 186 -5.87 15.83 8.40
CA GLU A 186 -4.83 14.97 8.98
C GLU A 186 -4.06 15.71 10.10
N GLU A 187 -3.69 16.97 9.90
CA GLU A 187 -3.09 17.80 10.94
C GLU A 187 -4.01 17.99 12.16
N GLU A 188 -5.31 18.20 11.94
CA GLU A 188 -6.29 18.30 13.04
C GLU A 188 -6.43 16.98 13.80
N LYS A 189 -6.54 15.85 13.09
CA LYS A 189 -6.58 14.52 13.72
C LYS A 189 -5.35 14.26 14.57
N PHE A 190 -4.17 14.56 14.03
CA PHE A 190 -2.91 14.40 14.76
C PHE A 190 -2.85 15.29 16.01
N LYS A 191 -3.34 16.53 15.94
CA LYS A 191 -3.43 17.43 17.11
C LYS A 191 -4.39 16.89 18.16
N LEU A 192 -5.55 16.39 17.75
CA LEU A 192 -6.56 15.84 18.65
C LEU A 192 -6.03 14.59 19.36
N GLU A 193 -5.44 13.65 18.62
CA GLU A 193 -4.85 12.43 19.17
C GLU A 193 -3.74 12.75 20.18
N LYS A 194 -2.87 13.73 19.86
CA LYS A 194 -1.84 14.19 20.78
C LYS A 194 -2.44 14.79 22.05
N GLN A 195 -3.52 15.55 21.95
CA GLN A 195 -4.22 16.13 23.11
C GLN A 195 -4.86 15.04 23.98
N GLU A 196 -5.58 14.09 23.37
CA GLU A 196 -6.18 12.96 24.09
C GLU A 196 -5.14 12.14 24.84
N ARG A 197 -3.98 11.88 24.22
CA ARG A 197 -2.88 11.15 24.86
C ARG A 197 -2.34 11.90 26.08
N ILE A 198 -2.15 13.21 25.97
CA ILE A 198 -1.68 14.05 27.09
C ILE A 198 -2.72 14.07 28.20
N GLN A 199 -4.00 14.23 27.87
CA GLN A 199 -5.08 14.26 28.84
C GLN A 199 -5.22 12.92 29.58
N LYS A 200 -5.08 11.79 28.87
CA LYS A 200 -5.07 10.47 29.49
C LYS A 200 -3.92 10.30 30.48
N LEU A 201 -2.71 10.70 30.10
CA LEU A 201 -1.56 10.64 31.01
C LEU A 201 -1.74 11.51 32.25
N GLU A 202 -2.34 12.69 32.12
CA GLU A 202 -2.63 13.56 33.25
C GLU A 202 -3.70 12.96 34.17
N ASN A 203 -4.77 12.39 33.60
CA ASN A 203 -5.79 11.68 34.36
C ASN A 203 -5.20 10.48 35.12
N ASP A 204 -4.40 9.64 34.46
CA ASP A 204 -3.73 8.49 35.07
C ASP A 204 -2.82 8.92 36.24
N LYS A 205 -2.16 10.08 36.11
CA LYS A 205 -1.31 10.66 37.16
C LYS A 205 -2.16 11.15 38.34
N GLN A 206 -3.28 11.83 38.09
CA GLN A 206 -4.19 12.28 39.13
C GLN A 206 -4.82 11.09 39.89
N GLU A 207 -5.22 10.03 39.18
CA GLU A 207 -5.73 8.80 39.80
C GLU A 207 -4.69 8.14 40.71
N LYS A 208 -3.43 8.04 40.26
CA LYS A 208 -2.34 7.50 41.08
C LYS A 208 -2.09 8.33 42.34
N ILE A 209 -2.13 9.67 42.22
CA ILE A 209 -1.97 10.57 43.37
C ILE A 209 -3.11 10.36 44.36
N LEU A 210 -4.36 10.35 43.89
CA LEU A 210 -5.54 10.13 44.73
C LEU A 210 -5.48 8.77 45.43
N MET A 211 -5.13 7.71 44.71
CA MET A 211 -4.98 6.38 45.28
C MET A 211 -3.90 6.35 46.37
N PHE A 212 -2.77 6.98 46.14
CA PHE A 212 -1.71 7.09 47.14
C PHE A 212 -2.16 7.86 48.39
N GLU A 213 -2.95 8.92 48.23
CA GLU A 213 -3.51 9.68 49.35
C GLU A 213 -4.53 8.85 50.15
N LEU A 214 -5.38 8.07 49.49
CA LEU A 214 -6.33 7.15 50.13
C LEU A 214 -5.61 6.05 50.92
N LEU A 215 -4.53 5.50 50.37
CA LEU A 215 -3.71 4.50 51.05
C LEU A 215 -3.07 5.07 52.33
N LYS A 216 -2.52 6.29 52.27
CA LYS A 216 -2.00 6.99 53.45
C LYS A 216 -3.08 7.22 54.52
N LYS A 217 -4.29 7.64 54.13
CA LYS A 217 -5.42 7.81 55.07
C LYS A 217 -5.81 6.48 55.72
N ARG A 218 -5.87 5.41 54.94
CA ARG A 218 -6.17 4.05 55.44
C ARG A 218 -5.12 3.59 56.45
N GLU A 219 -3.84 3.82 56.17
CA GLU A 219 -2.74 3.46 57.07
C GLU A 219 -2.80 4.27 58.39
N ALA A 220 -3.06 5.58 58.32
CA ALA A 220 -3.23 6.41 59.51
C ALA A 220 -4.38 5.93 60.42
N ILE A 221 -5.53 5.56 59.83
CA ILE A 221 -6.68 4.98 60.57
C ILE A 221 -6.28 3.65 61.24
N PHE A 222 -5.54 2.80 60.52
CA PHE A 222 -5.08 1.51 61.06
C PHE A 222 -4.14 1.72 62.26
N GLN A 223 -3.23 2.69 62.18
CA GLN A 223 -2.35 3.02 63.30
C GLN A 223 -3.15 3.55 64.51
N ILE A 224 -4.08 4.49 64.31
CA ILE A 224 -4.92 5.01 65.40
C ILE A 224 -5.70 3.89 66.10
N ASN A 225 -6.29 2.96 65.34
CA ASN A 225 -7.04 1.84 65.92
C ASN A 225 -6.15 0.80 66.63
N LYS A 226 -4.87 0.70 66.25
CA LYS A 226 -3.90 -0.18 66.92
C LYS A 226 -3.44 0.36 68.28
N TYR A 227 -3.40 1.68 68.45
CA TYR A 227 -2.98 2.33 69.71
C TYR A 227 -4.13 2.60 70.70
N ASN A 228 -5.39 2.46 70.27
CA ASN A 228 -6.58 2.63 71.12
C ASN A 228 -7.15 1.32 71.69
N LYS A 229 -6.36 0.25 71.69
CA LYS A 229 -6.73 -1.09 72.18
C LYS A 229 -5.66 -1.58 73.15
#